data_AF-A0A4Z0RJY0-F1
#
_entry.id   AF-A0A4Z0RJY0-F1
#
_cell.length_a   1.000
_cell.length_b   1.000
_cell.length_c   1.000
_cell.angle_alpha   90.00
_cell.angle_beta   90.00
_cell.angle_gamma   90.00
#
_symmetry.space_group_name_H-M   'P 1'
#
loop_
_entity.id
_entity.type
_entity.pdbx_description
1 polymer ?
#
loop_
_entity_poly.entity_id
_entity_poly.type
_entity_poly.pdbx_seq_one_letter_code
_entity_poly.pdbx_strand_id
1 'polypeptide(L)'
;MDKTYVKDYTNTYEIHGHKYQVTAPARFDMASGQIVEDAELDDAAAKIARAMYRSEFGIVDPESIKEYRAQIGLSQREFAKLLGWSPNTVAMYEVGGFPSESNNKLLKMLIADNHVLYELAQQTAGSDKEALLAKVNAYLNGQDGSKIVVFEEPRFTAMQLANWFRADNYFQVESDINAEYLTQMKVVKLLYFAYGRYLARTGNKLFSSPIIAMPYGPVVAEIHDSFDGQREIVFEGMDAQVFDDFSAIQRDHEISDLLMEILTDFGDYTASGLSRITHRAGSPWSRTESYGVINPTVIETTFVKGIEQ
;
A
#
# COMPACT_ATOMS: atom_id res chain seq x y z
N MET A 1 -6.39 -59.25 -7.09
CA MET A 1 -6.68 -57.95 -6.49
C MET A 1 -7.19 -58.23 -5.10
N ASP A 2 -6.40 -57.91 -4.09
CA ASP A 2 -6.87 -57.98 -2.71
C ASP A 2 -8.07 -57.05 -2.55
N LYS A 3 -9.11 -57.51 -1.84
CA LYS A 3 -10.30 -56.71 -1.62
C LYS A 3 -9.93 -55.55 -0.70
N THR A 4 -10.28 -54.33 -1.08
CA THR A 4 -10.06 -53.13 -0.25
C THR A 4 -11.37 -52.46 0.08
N TYR A 5 -11.37 -51.62 1.11
CA TYR A 5 -12.48 -50.75 1.48
C TYR A 5 -11.97 -49.39 1.93
N VAL A 6 -12.84 -48.37 1.91
CA VAL A 6 -12.51 -46.99 2.29
C VAL A 6 -13.30 -46.63 3.55
N LYS A 7 -12.62 -46.00 4.52
CA LYS A 7 -13.23 -45.41 5.71
C LYS A 7 -12.45 -44.18 6.15
N ASP A 8 -13.07 -43.33 6.96
CA ASP A 8 -12.37 -42.22 7.58
C ASP A 8 -11.31 -42.73 8.56
N TYR A 9 -10.13 -42.10 8.49
CA TYR A 9 -8.99 -42.39 9.34
C TYR A 9 -8.31 -41.09 9.73
N THR A 10 -7.93 -40.99 11.01
CA THR A 10 -7.19 -39.84 11.53
C THR A 10 -5.70 -40.11 11.46
N ASN A 11 -4.97 -39.32 10.69
CA ASN A 11 -3.52 -39.35 10.61
C ASN A 11 -2.92 -38.00 11.05
N THR A 12 -1.67 -38.00 11.50
CA THR A 12 -0.94 -36.78 11.88
C THR A 12 0.06 -36.42 10.79
N TYR A 13 -0.04 -35.18 10.28
CA TYR A 13 0.87 -34.61 9.31
C TYR A 13 1.78 -33.59 9.99
N GLU A 14 3.07 -33.62 9.69
CA GLU A 14 4.02 -32.63 10.18
C GLU A 14 4.44 -31.70 9.03
N ILE A 15 4.21 -30.40 9.21
CA ILE A 15 4.52 -29.36 8.23
C ILE A 15 5.34 -28.29 8.95
N HIS A 16 6.61 -28.12 8.57
CA HIS A 16 7.52 -27.13 9.17
C HIS A 16 7.62 -27.23 10.70
N GLY A 17 7.50 -28.43 11.28
CA GLY A 17 7.53 -28.68 12.73
C GLY A 17 6.18 -28.56 13.44
N HIS A 18 5.11 -28.21 12.71
CA HIS A 18 3.74 -28.16 13.23
C HIS A 18 2.98 -29.43 12.90
N LYS A 19 2.25 -29.97 13.88
CA LYS A 19 1.51 -31.24 13.75
C LYS A 19 0.02 -30.98 13.58
N TYR A 20 -0.56 -31.54 12.52
CA TYR A 20 -1.97 -31.43 12.17
C TYR A 20 -2.62 -32.80 12.17
N GLN A 21 -3.68 -32.98 12.96
CA GLN A 21 -4.51 -34.18 12.89
C GLN A 21 -5.56 -33.99 11.80
N VAL A 22 -5.52 -34.85 10.78
CA VAL A 22 -6.44 -34.84 9.65
C VAL A 22 -7.26 -36.12 9.68
N THR A 23 -8.59 -35.96 9.65
CA THR A 23 -9.51 -37.08 9.45
C THR A 23 -10.00 -37.03 8.02
N ALA A 24 -9.65 -38.05 7.23
CA ALA A 24 -10.00 -38.14 5.82
C ALA A 24 -10.18 -39.61 5.39
N PRO A 25 -10.83 -39.89 4.26
CA PRO A 25 -10.95 -41.25 3.74
C PRO A 25 -9.58 -41.85 3.43
N ALA A 26 -9.32 -43.07 3.91
CA ALA A 26 -8.12 -43.84 3.61
C ALA A 26 -8.50 -45.27 3.18
N ARG A 27 -7.64 -45.90 2.36
CA ARG A 27 -7.86 -47.25 1.86
C ARG A 27 -7.27 -48.28 2.83
N PHE A 28 -8.03 -49.34 3.08
CA PHE A 28 -7.63 -50.45 3.93
C PHE A 28 -7.75 -51.78 3.20
N ASP A 29 -6.82 -52.68 3.48
CA ASP A 29 -6.91 -54.08 3.06
C ASP A 29 -7.99 -54.81 3.88
N MET A 30 -8.85 -55.58 3.20
CA MET A 30 -9.99 -56.24 3.83
C MET A 30 -9.59 -57.40 4.74
N ALA A 31 -8.44 -58.06 4.49
CA ALA A 31 -8.01 -59.22 5.26
C ALA A 31 -7.22 -58.83 6.52
N SER A 32 -6.29 -57.89 6.39
CA SER A 32 -5.38 -57.46 7.45
C SER A 32 -5.89 -56.24 8.24
N GLY A 33 -6.80 -55.44 7.65
CA GLY A 33 -7.25 -54.18 8.23
C GLY A 33 -6.17 -53.09 8.25
N GLN A 34 -5.05 -53.28 7.56
CA GLN A 34 -3.96 -52.32 7.46
C GLN A 34 -4.23 -51.28 6.37
N ILE A 35 -3.63 -50.09 6.52
CA ILE A 35 -3.71 -49.04 5.51
C ILE A 35 -2.96 -49.47 4.24
N VAL A 36 -3.53 -49.12 3.08
CA VAL A 36 -2.96 -49.39 1.76
C VAL A 36 -2.74 -48.04 1.08
N GLU A 37 -1.59 -47.86 0.43
CA GLU A 37 -1.29 -46.66 -0.33
C GLU A 37 -2.36 -46.41 -1.40
N ASP A 38 -2.88 -45.19 -1.41
CA ASP A 38 -3.83 -44.72 -2.41
C ASP A 38 -3.49 -43.26 -2.69
N ALA A 39 -2.77 -43.03 -3.78
CA ALA A 39 -2.24 -41.72 -4.12
C ALA A 39 -3.33 -40.62 -4.15
N GLU A 40 -4.56 -40.93 -4.58
CA GLU A 40 -5.63 -39.94 -4.64
C GLU A 40 -6.14 -39.58 -3.23
N LEU A 41 -6.34 -40.58 -2.38
CA LEU A 41 -6.78 -40.39 -1.00
C LEU A 41 -5.70 -39.73 -0.13
N ASP A 42 -4.45 -40.16 -0.31
CA ASP A 42 -3.28 -39.63 0.39
C ASP A 42 -3.03 -38.16 0.01
N ASP A 43 -3.14 -37.81 -1.27
CA ASP A 43 -3.06 -36.42 -1.75
C ASP A 43 -4.20 -35.56 -1.19
N ALA A 44 -5.42 -36.10 -1.12
CA ALA A 44 -6.57 -35.39 -0.55
C ALA A 44 -6.35 -35.07 0.94
N ALA A 45 -5.89 -36.04 1.72
CA ALA A 45 -5.57 -35.85 3.13
C ALA A 45 -4.41 -34.86 3.35
N ALA A 46 -3.36 -34.94 2.53
CA ALA A 46 -2.25 -34.00 2.57
C ALA A 46 -2.69 -32.56 2.23
N LYS A 47 -3.61 -32.37 1.28
CA LYS A 47 -4.20 -31.05 0.96
C LYS A 47 -4.93 -30.45 2.16
N ILE A 48 -5.66 -31.27 2.92
CA ILE A 48 -6.34 -30.82 4.15
C ILE A 48 -5.31 -30.34 5.18
N ALA A 49 -4.25 -31.12 5.45
CA ALA A 49 -3.19 -30.72 6.38
C ALA A 49 -2.54 -29.39 5.98
N ARG A 50 -2.24 -29.22 4.68
CA ARG A 50 -1.66 -27.98 4.15
C ARG A 50 -2.62 -26.79 4.28
N ALA A 51 -3.92 -27.00 4.08
CA ALA A 51 -4.93 -25.96 4.29
C ALA A 51 -5.00 -25.53 5.77
N MET A 52 -4.89 -26.47 6.71
CA MET A 52 -4.82 -26.16 8.15
C MET A 52 -3.59 -25.30 8.47
N TYR A 53 -2.40 -25.68 7.97
CA TYR A 53 -1.19 -24.87 8.11
C TYR A 53 -1.36 -23.46 7.52
N ARG A 54 -1.95 -23.34 6.32
CA ARG A 54 -2.24 -22.04 5.72
C ARG A 54 -3.17 -21.19 6.57
N SER A 55 -4.21 -21.79 7.14
CA SER A 55 -5.15 -21.07 8.01
C SER A 55 -4.48 -20.57 9.28
N GLU A 56 -3.64 -21.38 9.92
CA GLU A 56 -2.93 -21.00 11.15
C GLU A 56 -1.97 -19.83 10.93
N PHE A 57 -1.22 -19.86 9.83
CA PHE A 57 -0.21 -18.83 9.52
C PHE A 57 -0.70 -17.71 8.60
N GLY A 58 -1.99 -17.72 8.26
CA GLY A 58 -2.58 -16.79 7.31
C GLY A 58 -1.81 -16.79 5.99
N ILE A 59 -1.61 -17.92 5.35
CA ILE A 59 -0.93 -18.02 4.06
C ILE A 59 -1.99 -18.05 2.96
N VAL A 60 -1.82 -17.21 1.93
CA VAL A 60 -2.74 -17.18 0.79
C VAL A 60 -2.90 -18.57 0.18
N ASP A 61 -4.11 -18.96 -0.17
CA ASP A 61 -4.34 -20.27 -0.77
C ASP A 61 -3.97 -20.28 -2.26
N PRO A 62 -3.59 -21.45 -2.81
CA PRO A 62 -3.12 -21.54 -4.20
C PRO A 62 -4.19 -21.18 -5.23
N GLU A 63 -5.46 -21.40 -4.90
CA GLU A 63 -6.55 -21.15 -5.82
C GLU A 63 -6.85 -19.66 -5.91
N SER A 64 -6.86 -18.93 -4.78
CA SER A 64 -6.95 -17.47 -4.76
C SER A 64 -5.85 -16.81 -5.59
N ILE A 65 -4.61 -17.33 -5.59
CA ILE A 65 -3.54 -16.81 -6.44
C ILE A 65 -3.89 -17.00 -7.92
N LYS A 66 -4.34 -18.20 -8.31
CA LYS A 66 -4.73 -18.49 -9.71
C LYS A 66 -5.92 -17.65 -10.15
N GLU A 67 -6.96 -17.60 -9.33
CA GLU A 67 -8.18 -16.86 -9.59
C GLU A 67 -7.89 -15.38 -9.74
N TYR A 68 -7.16 -14.78 -8.81
CA TYR A 68 -6.76 -13.38 -8.88
C TYR A 68 -5.95 -13.08 -10.15
N ARG A 69 -4.93 -13.90 -10.46
CA ARG A 69 -4.15 -13.75 -11.69
C ARG A 69 -5.03 -13.88 -12.95
N ALA A 70 -5.94 -14.85 -12.97
CA ALA A 70 -6.82 -15.12 -14.10
C ALA A 70 -7.85 -14.02 -14.31
N GLN A 71 -8.38 -13.43 -13.23
CA GLN A 71 -9.28 -12.27 -13.27
C GLN A 71 -8.60 -11.09 -13.98
N ILE A 72 -7.29 -10.90 -13.76
CA ILE A 72 -6.52 -9.84 -14.44
C ILE A 72 -6.23 -10.18 -15.91
N GLY A 73 -6.36 -11.45 -16.30
CA GLY A 73 -5.98 -11.93 -17.63
C GLY A 73 -4.46 -12.12 -17.82
N LEU A 74 -3.72 -12.30 -16.72
CA LEU A 74 -2.27 -12.50 -16.75
C LEU A 74 -1.91 -13.99 -16.85
N SER A 75 -0.89 -14.31 -17.64
CA SER A 75 -0.20 -15.60 -17.57
C SER A 75 0.73 -15.67 -16.35
N GLN A 76 1.17 -16.87 -15.97
CA GLN A 76 2.13 -17.03 -14.86
C GLN A 76 3.43 -16.25 -15.10
N ARG A 77 3.89 -16.14 -16.36
CA ARG A 77 5.09 -15.37 -16.73
C ARG A 77 4.89 -13.87 -16.56
N GLU A 78 3.74 -13.37 -17.01
CA GLU A 78 3.38 -11.95 -16.89
C GLU A 78 3.20 -11.56 -15.42
N PHE A 79 2.52 -12.39 -14.63
CA PHE A 79 2.36 -12.18 -13.20
C PHE A 79 3.70 -12.21 -12.47
N ALA A 80 4.57 -13.18 -12.78
CA ALA A 80 5.91 -13.23 -12.21
C ALA A 80 6.72 -11.96 -12.53
N LYS A 81 6.64 -11.46 -13.77
CA LYS A 81 7.31 -10.24 -14.19
C LYS A 81 6.84 -9.02 -13.40
N LEU A 82 5.52 -8.87 -13.22
CA LEU A 82 4.92 -7.77 -12.44
C LEU A 82 5.39 -7.77 -10.98
N LEU A 83 5.63 -8.95 -10.41
CA LEU A 83 6.08 -9.12 -9.03
C LEU A 83 7.60 -9.11 -8.84
N GLY A 84 8.37 -9.05 -9.93
CA GLY A 84 9.82 -9.23 -9.87
C GLY A 84 10.25 -10.65 -9.47
N TRP A 85 9.43 -11.66 -9.75
CA TRP A 85 9.67 -13.07 -9.42
C TRP A 85 10.06 -13.89 -10.65
N SER A 86 10.59 -15.10 -10.41
CA SER A 86 10.74 -16.08 -11.48
C SER A 86 9.39 -16.73 -11.81
N PRO A 87 9.10 -17.10 -13.08
CA PRO A 87 7.88 -17.83 -13.44
C PRO A 87 7.68 -19.13 -12.64
N ASN A 88 8.78 -19.81 -12.28
CA ASN A 88 8.75 -21.01 -11.45
C ASN A 88 8.23 -20.74 -10.04
N THR A 89 8.49 -19.56 -9.49
CA THR A 89 7.99 -19.16 -8.16
C THR A 89 6.46 -19.10 -8.17
N VAL A 90 5.87 -18.44 -9.18
CA VAL A 90 4.42 -18.38 -9.36
C VAL A 90 3.82 -19.78 -9.57
N ALA A 91 4.41 -20.57 -10.47
CA ALA A 91 3.94 -21.93 -10.74
C ALA A 91 3.96 -22.80 -9.47
N MET A 92 5.03 -22.72 -8.68
CA MET A 92 5.17 -23.44 -7.40
C MET A 92 4.09 -23.04 -6.39
N TYR A 93 3.76 -21.75 -6.28
CA TYR A 93 2.72 -21.30 -5.35
C TYR A 93 1.32 -21.74 -5.78
N GLU A 94 1.02 -21.66 -7.08
CA GLU A 94 -0.28 -22.09 -7.63
C GLU A 94 -0.53 -23.59 -7.51
N VAL A 95 0.51 -24.43 -7.45
CA VAL A 95 0.35 -25.87 -7.21
C VAL A 95 0.37 -26.26 -5.72
N GLY A 96 0.49 -25.28 -4.82
CA GLY A 96 0.38 -25.53 -3.38
C GLY A 96 1.66 -25.39 -2.59
N GLY A 97 2.76 -24.90 -3.17
CA GLY A 97 3.96 -24.48 -2.44
C GLY A 97 3.67 -23.35 -1.45
N PHE A 98 4.45 -23.28 -0.37
CA PHE A 98 4.31 -22.21 0.62
C PHE A 98 5.11 -20.98 0.19
N PRO A 99 4.48 -19.79 0.06
CA PRO A 99 5.20 -18.55 -0.11
C PRO A 99 6.17 -18.26 1.02
N SER A 100 7.27 -17.57 0.70
CA SER A 100 8.09 -16.94 1.75
C SER A 100 7.24 -15.88 2.48
N GLU A 101 7.68 -15.46 3.67
CA GLU A 101 6.95 -14.45 4.43
C GLU A 101 6.75 -13.15 3.63
N SER A 102 7.79 -12.67 2.96
CA SER A 102 7.73 -11.48 2.09
C SER A 102 6.78 -11.68 0.91
N ASN A 103 6.83 -12.85 0.27
CA ASN A 103 5.96 -13.13 -0.88
C ASN A 103 4.49 -13.30 -0.45
N ASN A 104 4.23 -13.88 0.72
CA ASN A 104 2.90 -13.97 1.29
C ASN A 104 2.33 -12.58 1.59
N LYS A 105 3.13 -11.68 2.17
CA LYS A 105 2.75 -10.29 2.43
C LYS A 105 2.38 -9.58 1.13
N LEU A 106 3.22 -9.69 0.09
CA LEU A 106 2.94 -9.07 -1.21
C LEU A 106 1.65 -9.62 -1.86
N LEU A 107 1.44 -10.94 -1.84
CA LEU A 107 0.21 -11.55 -2.39
C LEU A 107 -1.04 -11.07 -1.66
N LYS A 108 -0.99 -10.98 -0.33
CA LYS A 108 -2.09 -10.42 0.46
C LYS A 108 -2.38 -8.96 0.09
N MET A 109 -1.33 -8.13 -0.02
CA MET A 109 -1.47 -6.73 -0.39
C MET A 109 -2.10 -6.57 -1.78
N LEU A 110 -1.66 -7.38 -2.75
CA LEU A 110 -2.23 -7.39 -4.10
C LEU A 110 -3.69 -7.78 -4.13
N ILE A 111 -4.05 -8.87 -3.47
CA ILE A 111 -5.43 -9.37 -3.44
C ILE A 111 -6.35 -8.40 -2.70
N ALA A 112 -5.83 -7.67 -1.72
CA ALA A 112 -6.60 -6.71 -0.92
C ALA A 112 -6.71 -5.32 -1.58
N ASP A 113 -5.73 -4.91 -2.39
CA ASP A 113 -5.63 -3.54 -2.89
C ASP A 113 -5.17 -3.47 -4.36
N ASN A 114 -6.09 -3.02 -5.21
CA ASN A 114 -5.90 -2.76 -6.62
C ASN A 114 -4.84 -1.67 -6.92
N HIS A 115 -4.58 -0.75 -6.00
CA HIS A 115 -3.55 0.29 -6.17
C HIS A 115 -2.15 -0.34 -6.25
N VAL A 116 -1.89 -1.37 -5.44
CA VAL A 116 -0.61 -2.10 -5.46
C VAL A 116 -0.38 -2.74 -6.82
N LEU A 117 -1.42 -3.33 -7.41
CA LEU A 117 -1.36 -3.91 -8.75
C LEU A 117 -1.04 -2.84 -9.82
N TYR A 118 -1.66 -1.66 -9.73
CA TYR A 118 -1.44 -0.56 -10.65
C TYR A 118 0.00 -0.01 -10.57
N GLU A 119 0.50 0.26 -9.36
CA GLU A 119 1.88 0.77 -9.17
C GLU A 119 2.93 -0.21 -9.69
N LEU A 120 2.77 -1.51 -9.41
CA LEU A 120 3.68 -2.54 -9.92
C LEU A 120 3.66 -2.63 -11.45
N ALA A 121 2.48 -2.49 -12.06
CA ALA A 121 2.36 -2.45 -13.52
C ALA A 121 3.08 -1.22 -14.11
N GLN A 122 2.99 -0.06 -13.45
CA GLN A 122 3.66 1.17 -13.89
C GLN A 122 5.19 1.11 -13.77
N GLN A 123 5.69 0.47 -12.71
CA GLN A 123 7.12 0.29 -12.46
C GLN A 123 7.75 -0.83 -13.31
N THR A 124 6.93 -1.66 -13.97
CA THR A 124 7.43 -2.75 -14.82
C THR A 124 8.17 -2.18 -16.04
N ALA A 125 9.42 -2.61 -16.25
CA ALA A 125 10.24 -2.20 -17.39
C ALA A 125 10.18 -3.20 -18.57
N GLY A 126 10.49 -2.71 -19.77
CA GLY A 126 10.66 -3.51 -20.99
C GLY A 126 9.50 -3.44 -21.98
N SER A 127 9.67 -4.13 -23.12
CA SER A 127 8.76 -4.09 -24.28
C SER A 127 7.31 -4.45 -23.96
N ASP A 128 7.09 -5.29 -22.95
CA ASP A 128 5.75 -5.82 -22.64
C ASP A 128 4.97 -4.91 -21.68
N LYS A 129 5.53 -3.78 -21.25
CA LYS A 129 4.91 -2.86 -20.28
C LYS A 129 3.53 -2.41 -20.73
N GLU A 130 3.40 -1.95 -21.97
CA GLU A 130 2.13 -1.46 -22.50
C GLU A 130 1.05 -2.54 -22.52
N ALA A 131 1.41 -3.77 -22.91
CA ALA A 131 0.49 -4.90 -22.93
C ALA A 131 0.04 -5.31 -21.51
N LEU A 132 0.96 -5.29 -20.54
CA LEU A 132 0.65 -5.57 -19.13
C LEU A 132 -0.27 -4.49 -18.53
N LEU A 133 0.06 -3.22 -18.75
CA LEU A 133 -0.77 -2.09 -18.31
C LEU A 133 -2.17 -2.16 -18.92
N ALA A 134 -2.29 -2.52 -20.19
CA ALA A 134 -3.59 -2.68 -20.84
C ALA A 134 -4.47 -3.73 -20.15
N LYS A 135 -3.89 -4.89 -19.79
CA LYS A 135 -4.60 -5.96 -19.06
C LYS A 135 -5.00 -5.53 -17.65
N VAL A 136 -4.07 -4.92 -16.91
CA VAL A 136 -4.32 -4.41 -15.56
C VAL A 136 -5.42 -3.35 -15.59
N ASN A 137 -5.34 -2.37 -16.48
CA ASN A 137 -6.38 -1.35 -16.63
C ASN A 137 -7.74 -1.95 -17.04
N ALA A 138 -7.76 -2.94 -17.93
CA ALA A 138 -9.00 -3.61 -18.33
C ALA A 138 -9.66 -4.35 -17.15
N TYR A 139 -8.88 -5.09 -16.37
CA TYR A 139 -9.35 -5.74 -15.15
C TYR A 139 -9.93 -4.75 -14.15
N LEU A 140 -9.15 -3.71 -13.87
CA LEU A 140 -9.52 -2.71 -12.89
C LEU A 140 -10.75 -1.89 -13.33
N ASN A 141 -10.93 -1.62 -14.63
CA ASN A 141 -12.11 -0.94 -15.19
C ASN A 141 -13.36 -1.85 -15.23
N GLY A 142 -13.18 -3.17 -15.29
CA GLY A 142 -14.26 -4.17 -15.35
C GLY A 142 -14.84 -4.57 -13.99
N GLN A 143 -14.20 -4.20 -12.88
CA GLN A 143 -14.73 -4.36 -11.52
C GLN A 143 -15.73 -3.23 -11.23
N ASP A 144 -16.95 -3.38 -11.74
CA ASP A 144 -18.10 -2.47 -11.60
C ASP A 144 -18.24 -1.96 -10.15
N GLY A 145 -17.80 -0.72 -9.92
CA GLY A 145 -17.84 -0.03 -8.61
C GLY A 145 -16.49 0.30 -7.97
N SER A 146 -15.39 -0.34 -8.38
CA SER A 146 -14.04 0.09 -7.99
C SER A 146 -13.56 1.12 -9.01
N LYS A 147 -13.94 2.39 -8.84
CA LYS A 147 -13.34 3.49 -9.60
C LYS A 147 -11.82 3.35 -9.49
N ILE A 148 -11.13 3.02 -10.60
CA ILE A 148 -9.73 3.38 -10.67
C ILE A 148 -9.70 4.89 -10.65
N VAL A 149 -9.19 5.40 -9.55
CA VAL A 149 -8.61 6.71 -9.50
C VAL A 149 -7.33 6.64 -10.35
N VAL A 150 -7.47 6.86 -11.66
CA VAL A 150 -6.31 7.18 -12.49
C VAL A 150 -5.89 8.56 -12.02
N PHE A 151 -4.94 8.58 -11.09
CA PHE A 151 -4.35 9.82 -10.63
C PHE A 151 -3.75 10.50 -11.84
N GLU A 152 -4.26 11.68 -12.19
CA GLU A 152 -3.52 12.56 -13.07
C GLU A 152 -2.13 12.80 -12.45
N GLU A 153 -1.10 12.83 -13.30
CA GLU A 153 0.26 13.12 -12.84
C GLU A 153 0.25 14.44 -12.07
N PRO A 154 0.77 14.48 -10.84
CA PRO A 154 0.77 15.70 -10.05
C PRO A 154 1.47 16.84 -10.78
N ARG A 155 0.83 18.02 -10.78
CA ARG A 155 1.37 19.23 -11.42
C ARG A 155 2.65 19.75 -10.76
N PHE A 156 2.84 19.43 -9.47
CA PHE A 156 3.96 19.91 -8.65
C PHE A 156 4.52 18.78 -7.78
N THR A 157 5.82 18.86 -7.48
CA THR A 157 6.44 17.97 -6.49
C THR A 157 6.12 18.42 -5.06
N ALA A 158 6.38 17.54 -4.08
CA ALA A 158 6.22 17.94 -2.69
C ALA A 158 7.19 19.08 -2.34
N MET A 159 8.41 19.08 -2.88
CA MET A 159 9.39 20.15 -2.66
C MET A 159 8.91 21.51 -3.18
N GLN A 160 8.31 21.57 -4.37
CA GLN A 160 7.78 22.83 -4.90
C GLN A 160 6.66 23.38 -4.01
N LEU A 161 5.77 22.50 -3.54
CA LEU A 161 4.70 22.88 -2.61
C LEU A 161 5.24 23.29 -1.23
N ALA A 162 6.30 22.64 -0.74
CA ALA A 162 7.02 23.07 0.45
C ALA A 162 7.64 24.46 0.26
N ASN A 163 8.24 24.71 -0.90
CA ASN A 163 8.82 26.00 -1.26
C ASN A 163 7.80 27.13 -1.28
N TRP A 164 6.55 26.85 -1.69
CA TRP A 164 5.47 27.83 -1.59
C TRP A 164 5.22 28.26 -0.13
N PHE A 165 5.12 27.31 0.81
CA PHE A 165 4.98 27.64 2.25
C PHE A 165 6.22 28.35 2.82
N ARG A 166 7.41 27.99 2.35
CA ARG A 166 8.66 28.63 2.77
C ARG A 166 8.73 30.08 2.31
N ALA A 167 8.33 30.37 1.07
CA ALA A 167 8.26 31.73 0.53
C ALA A 167 7.21 32.57 1.26
N ASP A 168 6.01 32.02 1.50
CA ASP A 168 4.97 32.71 2.26
C ASP A 168 5.45 33.07 3.67
N ASN A 169 6.02 32.11 4.41
CA ASN A 169 6.57 32.37 5.74
C ASN A 169 7.75 33.35 5.71
N TYR A 170 8.60 33.32 4.67
CA TYR A 170 9.67 34.30 4.48
C TYR A 170 9.10 35.74 4.45
N PHE A 171 8.03 35.98 3.68
CA PHE A 171 7.40 37.30 3.65
C PHE A 171 6.72 37.68 4.98
N GLN A 172 6.21 36.70 5.72
CA GLN A 172 5.65 36.94 7.06
C GLN A 172 6.73 37.37 8.05
N VAL A 173 7.86 36.66 8.13
CA VAL A 173 8.95 37.00 9.08
C VAL A 173 9.64 38.32 8.74
N GLU A 174 9.68 38.70 7.45
CA GLU A 174 10.17 40.02 7.03
C GLU A 174 9.22 41.17 7.44
N SER A 175 7.92 40.89 7.60
CA SER A 175 6.90 41.91 7.88
C SER A 175 6.45 41.96 9.34
N ASP A 176 6.60 40.87 10.10
CA ASP A 176 6.30 40.78 11.53
C ASP A 176 7.47 40.13 12.29
N ILE A 177 8.10 40.93 13.17
CA ILE A 177 9.21 40.50 14.03
C ILE A 177 8.84 39.38 15.02
N ASN A 178 7.55 39.12 15.25
CA ASN A 178 7.07 38.06 16.13
C ASN A 178 6.67 36.80 15.38
N ALA A 179 6.71 36.80 14.04
CA ALA A 179 6.39 35.61 13.27
C ALA A 179 7.46 34.52 13.51
N GLU A 180 7.00 33.30 13.71
CA GLU A 180 7.89 32.14 13.88
C GLU A 180 8.39 31.64 12.53
N TYR A 181 9.66 31.26 12.46
CA TYR A 181 10.21 30.57 11.30
C TYR A 181 9.53 29.23 11.08
N LEU A 182 9.20 28.94 9.82
CA LEU A 182 8.61 27.67 9.42
C LEU A 182 9.58 26.53 9.74
N THR A 183 9.06 25.50 10.39
CA THR A 183 9.82 24.31 10.74
C THR A 183 9.54 23.16 9.78
N GLN A 184 10.50 22.24 9.65
CA GLN A 184 10.32 21.00 8.91
C GLN A 184 9.06 20.24 9.37
N MET A 185 8.87 20.11 10.68
CA MET A 185 7.73 19.37 11.23
C MET A 185 6.38 20.04 10.91
N LYS A 186 6.34 21.37 10.83
CA LYS A 186 5.11 22.09 10.47
C LYS A 186 4.81 21.90 8.98
N VAL A 187 5.79 22.08 8.09
CA VAL A 187 5.54 21.97 6.64
C VAL A 187 5.11 20.57 6.21
N VAL A 188 5.70 19.50 6.78
CA VAL A 188 5.27 18.11 6.44
C VAL A 188 3.82 17.84 6.85
N LYS A 189 3.33 18.51 7.91
CA LYS A 189 1.93 18.39 8.35
C LYS A 189 1.00 19.22 7.49
N LEU A 190 1.37 20.45 7.14
CA LEU A 190 0.59 21.28 6.21
C LEU A 190 0.43 20.59 4.86
N LEU A 191 1.51 20.01 4.32
CA LEU A 191 1.46 19.23 3.08
C LEU A 191 0.59 17.98 3.18
N TYR A 192 0.59 17.30 4.34
CA TYR A 192 -0.31 16.18 4.58
C TYR A 192 -1.78 16.59 4.50
N PHE A 193 -2.17 17.69 5.15
CA PHE A 193 -3.53 18.20 5.09
C PHE A 193 -3.90 18.68 3.68
N ALA A 194 -2.99 19.37 2.98
CA ALA A 194 -3.18 19.77 1.59
C ALA A 194 -3.42 18.55 0.69
N TYR A 195 -2.59 17.51 0.83
CA TYR A 195 -2.73 16.26 0.09
C TYR A 195 -4.08 15.60 0.36
N GLY A 196 -4.47 15.46 1.63
CA GLY A 196 -5.74 14.83 2.00
C GLY A 196 -6.97 15.58 1.49
N ARG A 197 -6.97 16.92 1.57
CA ARG A 197 -8.06 17.76 1.04
C ARG A 197 -8.14 17.71 -0.48
N TYR A 198 -7.00 17.83 -1.18
CA TYR A 198 -6.97 17.73 -2.64
C TYR A 198 -7.46 16.37 -3.12
N LEU A 199 -6.97 15.30 -2.48
CA LEU A 199 -7.34 13.93 -2.78
C LEU A 199 -8.84 13.69 -2.56
N ALA A 200 -9.40 14.14 -1.44
CA ALA A 200 -10.83 14.01 -1.18
C ALA A 200 -11.72 14.82 -2.14
N ARG A 201 -11.24 15.95 -2.67
CA ARG A 201 -11.99 16.82 -3.59
C ARG A 201 -11.97 16.32 -5.02
N THR A 202 -10.80 15.92 -5.49
CA THR A 202 -10.54 15.67 -6.92
C THR A 202 -10.43 14.18 -7.23
N GLY A 203 -10.23 13.35 -6.20
CA GLY A 203 -9.71 12.02 -6.37
C GLY A 203 -8.24 12.01 -6.80
N ASN A 204 -7.55 13.13 -7.05
CA ASN A 204 -6.19 13.12 -7.58
C ASN A 204 -5.11 13.25 -6.49
N LYS A 205 -3.88 12.73 -6.73
CA LYS A 205 -2.74 12.94 -5.82
C LYS A 205 -2.22 14.37 -6.00
N LEU A 206 -1.95 15.07 -4.90
CA LEU A 206 -1.34 16.40 -4.97
C LEU A 206 0.15 16.34 -5.34
N PHE A 207 0.85 15.27 -4.96
CA PHE A 207 2.24 14.96 -5.27
C PHE A 207 2.49 13.45 -5.18
N SER A 208 3.60 12.96 -5.75
CA SER A 208 3.89 11.51 -5.81
C SER A 208 4.70 10.97 -4.62
N SER A 209 5.32 11.85 -3.83
CA SER A 209 6.14 11.47 -2.67
C SER A 209 5.33 10.66 -1.64
N PRO A 210 5.86 9.52 -1.13
CA PRO A 210 5.13 8.71 -0.16
C PRO A 210 4.98 9.44 1.17
N ILE A 211 3.85 9.20 1.83
CA ILE A 211 3.56 9.71 3.18
C ILE A 211 3.76 8.56 4.16
N ILE A 212 4.69 8.72 5.10
CA ILE A 212 5.12 7.68 6.04
C ILE A 212 4.51 7.92 7.41
N ALA A 213 4.05 6.86 8.07
CA ALA A 213 3.55 6.88 9.44
C ALA A 213 4.71 6.94 10.46
N MET A 214 5.30 8.13 10.64
CA MET A 214 6.41 8.35 11.57
C MET A 214 5.93 8.56 13.03
N PRO A 215 6.78 8.39 14.06
CA PRO A 215 6.35 8.54 15.46
C PRO A 215 5.68 9.87 15.84
N TYR A 216 5.93 10.93 15.07
CA TYR A 216 5.34 12.26 15.28
C TYR A 216 4.24 12.60 14.26
N GLY A 217 3.66 11.58 13.61
CA GLY A 217 2.53 11.70 12.69
C GLY A 217 2.93 11.42 11.23
N PRO A 218 2.03 11.64 10.27
CA PRO A 218 2.29 11.44 8.85
C PRO A 218 3.37 12.42 8.38
N VAL A 219 4.31 11.94 7.58
CA VAL A 219 5.47 12.70 7.10
C VAL A 219 5.67 12.45 5.62
N VAL A 220 5.79 13.52 4.83
CA VAL A 220 6.14 13.44 3.41
C VAL A 220 7.62 13.11 3.29
N ALA A 221 7.97 11.93 2.75
CA ALA A 221 9.32 11.39 2.80
C ALA A 221 10.36 12.32 2.15
N GLU A 222 10.07 12.83 0.96
CA GLU A 222 10.96 13.75 0.22
C GLU A 222 11.35 14.98 1.07
N ILE A 223 10.38 15.56 1.78
CA ILE A 223 10.59 16.77 2.60
C ILE A 223 11.32 16.43 3.89
N HIS A 224 11.00 15.30 4.49
CA HIS A 224 11.72 14.83 5.66
C HIS A 224 13.20 14.65 5.36
N ASP A 225 13.51 13.93 4.29
CA ASP A 225 14.89 13.62 3.93
C ASP A 225 15.67 14.86 3.49
N SER A 226 15.01 15.79 2.77
CA SER A 226 15.65 17.03 2.29
C SER A 226 16.03 18.00 3.40
N PHE A 227 15.29 17.99 4.51
CA PHE A 227 15.50 18.90 5.64
C PHE A 227 15.86 18.15 6.94
N ASP A 228 16.33 16.91 6.84
CA ASP A 228 16.68 16.11 8.01
C ASP A 228 17.71 16.83 8.89
N GLY A 229 17.48 16.81 10.20
CA GLY A 229 18.28 17.54 11.18
C GLY A 229 18.09 19.07 11.20
N GLN A 230 17.27 19.65 10.32
CA GLN A 230 17.00 21.09 10.30
C GLN A 230 15.70 21.41 11.05
N ARG A 231 15.79 22.28 12.07
CA ARG A 231 14.61 22.73 12.79
C ARG A 231 13.82 23.75 11.97
N GLU A 232 14.48 24.80 11.53
CA GLU A 232 13.93 25.89 10.71
C GLU A 232 14.37 25.70 9.25
N ILE A 233 13.48 26.01 8.31
CA ILE A 233 13.71 25.80 6.87
C ILE A 233 13.58 27.10 6.07
N VAL A 234 13.52 28.23 6.76
CA VAL A 234 13.47 29.60 6.22
C VAL A 234 14.56 30.41 6.91
N PHE A 235 15.34 31.16 6.14
CA PHE A 235 16.47 31.95 6.62
C PHE A 235 16.72 33.15 5.69
N GLU A 236 17.55 34.10 6.11
CA GLU A 236 17.95 35.23 5.25
C GLU A 236 18.76 34.72 4.04
N GLY A 237 18.45 35.21 2.83
CA GLY A 237 19.15 34.78 1.61
C GLY A 237 18.70 33.44 1.03
N MET A 238 17.40 33.16 1.10
CA MET A 238 16.77 31.98 0.47
C MET A 238 17.13 31.86 -1.01
N ASP A 239 17.25 30.62 -1.49
CA ASP A 239 17.52 30.30 -2.90
C ASP A 239 16.43 30.90 -3.81
N ALA A 240 16.83 31.47 -4.94
CA ALA A 240 15.94 31.99 -5.97
C ALA A 240 14.90 30.95 -6.44
N GLN A 241 15.28 29.66 -6.47
CA GLN A 241 14.36 28.58 -6.85
C GLN A 241 13.11 28.53 -5.96
N VAL A 242 13.21 28.90 -4.69
CA VAL A 242 12.05 28.92 -3.77
C VAL A 242 11.00 29.93 -4.25
N PHE A 243 11.44 31.11 -4.71
CA PHE A 243 10.55 32.16 -5.21
C PHE A 243 10.04 31.86 -6.63
N ASP A 244 10.82 31.17 -7.45
CA ASP A 244 10.38 30.67 -8.75
C ASP A 244 9.26 29.63 -8.61
N ASP A 245 9.41 28.67 -7.68
CA ASP A 245 8.37 27.68 -7.36
C ASP A 245 7.11 28.34 -6.79
N PHE A 246 7.28 29.29 -5.86
CA PHE A 246 6.16 30.08 -5.33
C PHE A 246 5.39 30.77 -6.47
N SER A 247 6.10 31.44 -7.38
CA SER A 247 5.49 32.14 -8.52
C SER A 247 4.82 31.20 -9.51
N ALA A 248 5.37 29.98 -9.71
CA ALA A 248 4.77 28.97 -10.56
C ALA A 248 3.45 28.45 -9.97
N ILE A 249 3.43 28.14 -8.68
CA ILE A 249 2.23 27.67 -7.97
C ILE A 249 1.18 28.79 -7.86
N GLN A 250 1.60 30.05 -7.66
CA GLN A 250 0.68 31.18 -7.56
C GLN A 250 -0.11 31.44 -8.86
N ARG A 251 0.41 30.99 -10.01
CA ARG A 251 -0.30 31.04 -11.31
C ARG A 251 -1.30 29.90 -11.48
N ASP A 252 -1.21 28.85 -10.68
CA ASP A 252 -2.17 27.77 -10.61
C ASP A 252 -3.17 28.06 -9.48
N HIS A 253 -4.29 28.68 -9.85
CA HIS A 253 -5.28 29.13 -8.86
C HIS A 253 -5.88 27.97 -8.04
N GLU A 254 -6.07 26.79 -8.64
CA GLU A 254 -6.62 25.65 -7.90
C GLU A 254 -5.68 25.18 -6.78
N ILE A 255 -4.39 25.08 -7.09
CA ILE A 255 -3.39 24.66 -6.09
C ILE A 255 -3.11 25.78 -5.09
N SER A 256 -2.91 27.02 -5.54
CA SER A 256 -2.64 28.14 -4.64
C SER A 256 -3.80 28.44 -3.69
N ASP A 257 -5.05 28.39 -4.16
CA ASP A 257 -6.23 28.57 -3.29
C ASP A 257 -6.32 27.45 -2.24
N LEU A 258 -6.04 26.19 -2.62
CA LEU A 258 -5.95 25.08 -1.67
C LEU A 258 -4.90 25.35 -0.58
N LEU A 259 -3.69 25.79 -0.94
CA LEU A 259 -2.62 26.05 0.04
C LEU A 259 -2.99 27.22 0.96
N MET A 260 -3.65 28.26 0.43
CA MET A 260 -4.17 29.38 1.22
C MET A 260 -5.26 28.95 2.22
N GLU A 261 -6.16 28.05 1.82
CA GLU A 261 -7.15 27.46 2.73
C GLU A 261 -6.46 26.66 3.85
N ILE A 262 -5.41 25.90 3.53
CA ILE A 262 -4.61 25.18 4.52
C ILE A 262 -3.95 26.14 5.50
N LEU A 263 -3.39 27.26 5.04
CA LEU A 263 -2.86 28.29 5.95
C LEU A 263 -3.96 28.94 6.80
N THR A 264 -5.13 29.18 6.23
CA THR A 264 -6.25 29.78 6.96
C THR A 264 -6.70 28.88 8.12
N ASP A 265 -6.78 27.57 7.90
CA ASP A 265 -7.30 26.64 8.90
C ASP A 265 -6.21 26.13 9.87
N PHE A 266 -4.98 26.00 9.39
CA PHE A 266 -3.90 25.32 10.13
C PHE A 266 -2.63 26.16 10.33
N GLY A 267 -2.52 27.33 9.70
CA GLY A 267 -1.33 28.18 9.73
C GLY A 267 -0.95 28.64 11.14
N ASP A 268 -1.92 28.91 12.00
CA ASP A 268 -1.69 29.35 13.39
C ASP A 268 -1.35 28.20 14.35
N TYR A 269 -1.49 26.94 13.91
CA TYR A 269 -1.17 25.81 14.76
C TYR A 269 0.34 25.61 14.87
N THR A 270 0.78 25.23 16.06
CA THR A 270 2.13 24.71 16.27
C THR A 270 2.26 23.33 15.63
N ALA A 271 3.50 22.93 15.33
CA ALA A 271 3.78 21.58 14.80
C ALA A 271 3.23 20.45 15.70
N SER A 272 3.28 20.64 17.03
CA SER A 272 2.70 19.69 17.99
C SER A 272 1.17 19.72 18.02
N GLY A 273 0.57 20.89 17.79
CA GLY A 273 -0.87 21.05 17.59
C GLY A 273 -1.37 20.23 16.39
N LEU A 274 -0.71 20.39 15.24
CA LEU A 274 -1.01 19.62 14.02
C LEU A 274 -0.79 18.12 14.23
N SER A 275 0.32 17.74 14.87
CA SER A 275 0.61 16.34 15.19
C SER A 275 -0.54 15.71 15.98
N ARG A 276 -1.04 16.36 17.02
CA ARG A 276 -2.18 15.86 17.82
C ARG A 276 -3.46 15.62 16.99
N ILE A 277 -3.72 16.43 15.96
CA ILE A 277 -4.85 16.19 15.05
C ILE A 277 -4.63 14.87 14.30
N THR A 278 -3.44 14.69 13.73
CA THR A 278 -3.10 13.49 12.93
C THR A 278 -3.04 12.17 13.73
N HIS A 279 -2.97 12.24 15.07
CA HIS A 279 -2.94 11.07 15.96
C HIS A 279 -4.32 10.64 16.47
N ARG A 280 -5.41 11.32 16.06
CA ARG A 280 -6.76 10.96 16.48
C ARG A 280 -7.07 9.50 16.12
N ALA A 281 -7.77 8.80 17.01
CA ALA A 281 -8.16 7.42 16.76
C ALA A 281 -8.99 7.32 15.47
N GLY A 282 -8.57 6.42 14.56
CA GLY A 282 -9.18 6.26 13.25
C GLY A 282 -8.55 7.09 12.14
N SER A 283 -7.57 7.94 12.45
CA SER A 283 -6.76 8.63 11.43
C SER A 283 -5.97 7.65 10.56
N PRO A 284 -5.55 8.05 9.35
CA PRO A 284 -4.71 7.24 8.47
C PRO A 284 -3.40 6.84 9.15
N TRP A 285 -2.82 7.75 9.94
CA TRP A 285 -1.64 7.46 10.75
C TRP A 285 -1.91 6.36 11.78
N SER A 286 -3.00 6.46 12.56
CA SER A 286 -3.31 5.48 13.61
C SER A 286 -3.67 4.08 13.09
N ARG A 287 -4.00 3.99 11.80
CA ARG A 287 -4.39 2.76 11.10
C ARG A 287 -3.25 2.13 10.29
N THR A 288 -2.09 2.78 10.25
CA THR A 288 -0.92 2.31 9.50
C THR A 288 0.15 1.84 10.48
N GLU A 289 0.84 0.75 10.17
CA GLU A 289 1.97 0.30 10.98
C GLU A 289 3.06 1.38 11.06
N SER A 290 3.76 1.47 12.19
CA SER A 290 4.84 2.43 12.38
C SER A 290 5.89 2.30 11.28
N TYR A 291 6.31 3.44 10.72
CA TYR A 291 7.22 3.54 9.57
C TYR A 291 6.67 2.98 8.24
N GLY A 292 5.40 2.56 8.20
CA GLY A 292 4.74 2.14 6.97
C GLY A 292 4.31 3.32 6.09
N VAL A 293 4.15 3.06 4.79
CA VAL A 293 3.55 4.03 3.86
C VAL A 293 2.05 4.07 4.11
N ILE A 294 1.51 5.26 4.35
CA ILE A 294 0.08 5.49 4.55
C ILE A 294 -0.61 5.40 3.19
N ASN A 295 -1.59 4.50 3.10
CA ASN A 295 -2.35 4.28 1.88
C ASN A 295 -3.19 5.52 1.51
N PRO A 296 -3.06 6.08 0.30
CA PRO A 296 -3.84 7.23 -0.16
C PRO A 296 -5.35 7.05 -0.03
N THR A 297 -5.89 5.86 -0.28
CA THR A 297 -7.34 5.56 -0.12
C THR A 297 -7.78 5.71 1.34
N VAL A 298 -6.91 5.38 2.30
CA VAL A 298 -7.20 5.58 3.73
C VAL A 298 -7.21 7.09 4.06
N ILE A 299 -6.31 7.87 3.45
CA ILE A 299 -6.30 9.33 3.56
C ILE A 299 -7.59 9.90 2.97
N GLU A 300 -7.90 9.59 1.71
CA GLU A 300 -9.09 10.06 1.00
C GLU A 300 -10.36 9.80 1.82
N THR A 301 -10.59 8.54 2.20
CA THR A 301 -11.80 8.15 2.94
C THR A 301 -11.92 8.84 4.30
N THR A 302 -10.81 9.19 4.95
CA THR A 302 -10.80 9.93 6.22
C THR A 302 -11.20 11.39 6.01
N PHE A 303 -10.63 12.05 5.00
CA PHE A 303 -10.90 13.45 4.69
C PHE A 303 -12.31 13.66 4.13
N VAL A 304 -12.82 12.73 3.31
CA VAL A 304 -14.22 12.71 2.85
C VAL A 304 -15.20 12.60 4.01
N LYS A 305 -14.85 11.85 5.07
CA LYS A 305 -15.67 11.71 6.28
C LYS A 305 -15.53 12.86 7.28
N GLY A 306 -14.65 13.83 7.03
CA GLY A 306 -14.44 14.99 7.89
C GLY A 306 -13.73 14.68 9.22
N ILE A 307 -13.01 13.57 9.33
CA ILE A 307 -12.35 13.16 10.59
C ILE A 307 -11.10 14.03 10.89
N GLU A 308 -10.44 14.51 9.83
CA GLU A 308 -9.22 15.33 9.87
C GLU A 308 -9.36 16.60 9.01
N GLN A 309 -10.49 17.31 9.16
CA GLN A 309 -10.71 18.62 8.53
C GLN A 309 -10.31 19.78 9.43
#